data_AF-A0A7W0ZDH6-F1
#
_entry.id   AF-A0A7W0ZDH6-F1
#
_cell.length_a   1.000
_cell.length_b   1.000
_cell.length_c   1.000
_cell.angle_alpha   90.00
_cell.angle_beta   90.00
_cell.angle_gamma   90.00
#
_symmetry.space_group_name_H-M   'P 1'
#
loop_
_entity.id
_entity.type
_entity.pdbx_description
1 polymer ?
#
loop_
_entity_poly.entity_id
_entity_poly.type
_entity_poly.pdbx_seq_one_letter_code
_entity_poly.pdbx_strand_id
1 'polypeptide(L)'
;VLGRVARSSLLLTEVLAELSVRGTHLHVALRSEEHNIAFRNRLQDRVRADRLSLYQGADLHEKMLVGDDWVMKGSMNFTWNGVQKNEESIDFTFNKAAASFERLELRTRWIETG
;
A
#
# COMPACT_ATOMS: atom_id res chain seq x y z
N VAL A 1 -30.80 8.19 3.66
CA VAL A 1 -30.92 6.72 3.80
C VAL A 1 -29.69 6.10 3.16
N LEU A 2 -28.70 5.71 3.97
CA LEU A 2 -27.55 4.98 3.45
C LEU A 2 -27.93 3.51 3.38
N GLY A 3 -27.96 3.00 2.15
CA GLY A 3 -28.36 1.64 1.83
C GLY A 3 -27.50 0.60 2.53
N ARG A 4 -28.15 -0.47 2.98
CA ARG A 4 -27.51 -1.71 3.39
C ARG A 4 -26.73 -2.28 2.20
N VAL A 5 -25.46 -1.96 2.08
CA VAL A 5 -24.56 -2.68 1.17
C VAL A 5 -23.92 -3.79 1.97
N ALA A 6 -24.15 -5.02 1.52
CA ALA A 6 -23.52 -6.22 2.06
C ALA A 6 -22.01 -6.00 2.20
N ARG A 7 -21.43 -6.35 3.35
CA ARG A 7 -19.98 -6.34 3.57
C ARG A 7 -19.33 -7.30 2.56
N SER A 8 -18.92 -6.80 1.39
CA SER A 8 -17.85 -7.44 0.64
C SER A 8 -16.58 -7.22 1.45
N SER A 9 -16.04 -8.26 2.06
CA SER A 9 -14.75 -8.23 2.75
C SER A 9 -13.63 -8.16 1.71
N LEU A 10 -13.53 -7.04 1.00
CA LEU A 10 -12.49 -6.83 0.01
C LEU A 10 -11.17 -6.56 0.75
N LEU A 11 -10.21 -7.46 0.59
CA LEU A 11 -8.89 -7.34 1.19
C LEU A 11 -8.05 -6.33 0.42
N LEU A 12 -7.15 -5.62 1.11
CA LEU A 12 -6.19 -4.74 0.46
C LEU A 12 -5.37 -5.46 -0.61
N THR A 13 -4.99 -6.72 -0.37
CA THR A 13 -4.26 -7.53 -1.36
C THR A 13 -5.06 -7.78 -2.64
N GLU A 14 -6.39 -7.83 -2.56
CA GLU A 14 -7.27 -8.01 -3.72
C GLU A 14 -7.37 -6.71 -4.53
N VAL A 15 -7.49 -5.56 -3.85
CA VAL A 15 -7.46 -4.25 -4.50
C VAL A 15 -6.13 -4.03 -5.22
N LEU A 16 -5.01 -4.30 -4.55
CA LEU A 16 -3.68 -4.14 -5.14
C LEU A 16 -3.49 -5.06 -6.35
N ALA A 17 -3.91 -6.33 -6.24
CA ALA A 17 -3.84 -7.27 -7.36
C ALA A 17 -4.66 -6.79 -8.57
N GLU A 18 -5.87 -6.27 -8.33
CA GLU A 18 -6.72 -5.72 -9.39
C GLU A 18 -6.08 -4.48 -10.07
N LEU A 19 -5.44 -3.59 -9.30
CA LEU A 19 -4.66 -2.48 -9.88
C LEU A 19 -3.54 -2.99 -10.78
N SER A 20 -2.86 -4.07 -10.37
CA SER A 20 -1.80 -4.67 -11.18
C SER A 20 -2.31 -5.27 -12.50
N VAL A 21 -3.48 -5.93 -12.47
CA VAL A 21 -4.16 -6.44 -13.68
C VAL A 21 -4.45 -5.30 -14.67
N ARG A 22 -4.75 -4.10 -14.16
CA ARG A 22 -5.02 -2.90 -14.98
C ARG A 22 -3.74 -2.20 -15.49
N GLY A 23 -2.57 -2.78 -15.25
CA GLY A 23 -1.30 -2.31 -15.78
C GLY A 23 -0.42 -1.55 -14.78
N THR A 24 -0.85 -1.41 -13.52
CA THR A 24 -0.03 -0.79 -12.48
C THR A 24 1.13 -1.73 -12.08
N HIS A 25 2.35 -1.19 -12.03
CA HIS A 25 3.47 -1.89 -11.40
C HIS A 25 3.47 -1.60 -9.90
N LEU A 26 3.39 -2.64 -9.08
CA LEU A 26 3.35 -2.50 -7.63
C LEU A 26 4.78 -2.53 -7.06
N HIS A 27 5.15 -1.46 -6.37
CA HIS A 27 6.33 -1.43 -5.51
C HIS A 27 5.85 -1.44 -4.05
N VAL A 28 6.20 -2.48 -3.31
CA VAL A 28 5.70 -2.70 -1.95
C VAL A 28 6.88 -2.92 -1.01
N ALA A 29 7.12 -1.95 -0.14
CA ALA A 29 8.09 -2.07 0.94
C ALA A 29 7.37 -2.47 2.23
N LEU A 30 7.89 -3.49 2.93
CA LEU A 30 7.32 -4.00 4.18
C LEU A 30 8.37 -4.02 5.28
N ARG A 31 7.94 -3.79 6.52
CA ARG A 31 8.81 -4.01 7.67
C ARG A 31 9.11 -5.51 7.82
N SER A 32 10.34 -5.85 8.16
CA SER A 32 10.79 -7.24 8.37
C SER A 32 10.24 -7.83 9.68
N GLU A 33 8.94 -8.10 9.72
CA GLU A 33 8.24 -8.70 10.86
C GLU A 33 7.38 -9.91 10.44
N GLU A 34 7.21 -10.86 11.35
CA GLU A 34 6.48 -12.11 11.12
C GLU A 34 5.03 -11.86 10.67
N HIS A 35 4.38 -10.85 11.23
CA HIS A 35 2.99 -10.51 10.88
C HIS A 35 2.82 -10.05 9.43
N ASN A 36 3.89 -9.60 8.76
CA ASN A 36 3.86 -9.20 7.34
C ASN A 36 4.04 -10.38 6.37
N ILE A 37 4.47 -11.55 6.84
CA ILE A 37 4.73 -12.72 5.98
C ILE A 37 3.46 -13.14 5.24
N ALA A 38 2.33 -13.21 5.95
CA ALA A 38 1.07 -13.61 5.34
C ALA A 38 0.60 -12.62 4.26
N PHE A 39 0.77 -11.32 4.49
CA PHE A 39 0.44 -10.29 3.51
C PHE A 39 1.35 -10.36 2.27
N ARG A 40 2.66 -10.52 2.49
CA ARG A 40 3.66 -10.69 1.43
C ARG A 40 3.35 -11.90 0.56
N ASN A 41 3.15 -13.08 1.16
CA ASN A 41 2.87 -14.31 0.42
C ASN A 41 1.59 -14.16 -0.43
N ARG A 42 0.53 -13.57 0.16
CA ARG A 42 -0.73 -13.31 -0.53
C ARG A 42 -0.60 -12.38 -1.74
N LEU A 43 0.34 -11.42 -1.71
CA LEU A 43 0.64 -10.58 -2.87
C LEU A 43 1.42 -11.36 -3.93
N GLN A 44 2.42 -12.14 -3.53
CA GLN A 44 3.19 -12.98 -4.46
C GLN A 44 2.29 -13.99 -5.19
N ASP A 45 1.29 -14.54 -4.51
CA ASP A 45 0.34 -15.49 -5.10
C ASP A 45 -0.66 -14.84 -6.07
N ARG A 46 -1.00 -13.55 -5.86
CA ARG A 46 -2.07 -12.86 -6.61
C ARG A 46 -1.57 -11.94 -7.70
N VAL A 47 -0.33 -11.46 -7.60
CA VAL A 47 0.25 -10.48 -8.51
C VAL A 47 1.31 -11.17 -9.35
N ARG A 48 1.28 -10.92 -10.66
CA ARG A 48 2.31 -11.45 -11.55
C ARG A 48 3.69 -10.93 -11.15
N ALA A 49 4.70 -11.80 -11.19
CA ALA A 49 6.06 -11.46 -10.79
C ALA A 49 6.67 -10.29 -11.58
N ASP A 50 6.29 -10.12 -12.85
CA ASP A 50 6.73 -8.99 -13.69
C ASP A 50 6.06 -7.66 -13.34
N ARG A 51 5.09 -7.66 -12.41
CA ARG A 51 4.34 -6.48 -11.96
C ARG A 51 4.45 -6.21 -10.46
N LEU A 52 5.31 -6.94 -9.76
CA LEU A 52 5.49 -6.81 -8.32
C LEU A 52 6.97 -6.73 -7.98
N SER A 53 7.36 -5.64 -7.31
CA SER A 53 8.66 -5.48 -6.67
C SER A 53 8.46 -5.38 -5.16
N LEU A 54 9.10 -6.28 -4.42
CA LEU A 54 9.01 -6.37 -2.97
C LEU A 54 10.31 -5.93 -2.32
N TYR A 55 10.21 -5.06 -1.32
CA TYR A 55 11.33 -4.54 -0.55
C TYR A 55 11.10 -4.79 0.93
N GLN A 56 12.20 -4.89 1.70
CA GLN A 56 12.13 -5.07 3.15
C GLN A 56 13.08 -4.10 3.85
N GLY A 57 12.63 -3.49 4.95
CA GLY A 57 13.47 -2.67 5.81
C GLY A 57 13.11 -2.84 7.28
N ALA A 58 14.12 -3.02 8.14
CA ALA A 58 13.91 -3.22 9.57
C ALA A 58 13.29 -1.98 10.25
N ASP A 59 13.68 -0.78 9.80
CA ASP A 59 13.25 0.51 10.36
C ASP A 59 12.10 1.16 9.58
N LEU A 60 11.43 0.41 8.70
CA LEU A 60 10.27 0.94 7.97
C LEU A 60 9.06 1.08 8.91
N HIS A 61 8.75 2.32 9.28
CA HIS A 61 7.59 2.66 10.10
C HIS A 61 6.56 3.54 9.40
N GLU A 62 6.89 4.09 8.24
CA GLU A 62 5.97 4.88 7.42
C GLU A 62 4.82 4.02 6.90
N LYS A 63 3.60 4.55 6.96
CA LYS A 63 2.41 3.92 6.38
C LYS A 63 1.88 4.86 5.31
N MET A 64 2.21 4.55 4.07
CA MET A 64 1.83 5.37 2.94
C MET A 64 1.52 4.56 1.70
N LEU A 65 0.63 5.12 0.87
CA LEU A 65 0.36 4.68 -0.50
C LEU A 65 0.46 5.90 -1.41
N VAL A 66 1.10 5.73 -2.56
CA VAL A 66 1.29 6.79 -3.54
C VAL A 66 0.85 6.28 -4.89
N GLY A 67 -0.12 6.97 -5.49
CA GLY A 67 -0.54 6.76 -6.87
C GLY A 67 0.09 7.78 -7.81
N ASP A 68 -0.50 7.99 -8.98
CA ASP A 68 0.02 8.92 -10.01
C ASP A 68 -0.19 10.40 -9.63
N ASP A 69 -1.30 10.71 -9.00
CA ASP A 69 -1.73 12.07 -8.64
C ASP A 69 -2.24 12.19 -7.20
N TRP A 70 -2.13 11.11 -6.42
CA TRP A 70 -2.58 11.08 -5.04
C TRP A 70 -1.57 10.47 -4.10
N VAL A 71 -1.66 10.89 -2.84
CA VAL A 71 -0.87 10.41 -1.72
C VAL A 71 -1.82 10.15 -0.56
N MET A 72 -1.70 8.98 0.05
CA MET A 72 -2.37 8.61 1.29
C MET A 72 -1.32 8.29 2.34
N LYS A 73 -1.36 8.96 3.48
CA LYS A 73 -0.45 8.72 4.61
C LYS A 73 -1.23 8.73 5.91
N GLY A 74 -0.70 8.11 6.96
CA GLY A 74 -1.34 8.15 8.27
C GLY A 74 -0.51 7.54 9.37
N SER A 75 -1.02 7.66 10.59
CA SER A 75 -0.42 7.01 11.77
C SER A 75 -0.71 5.50 11.82
N MET A 76 -1.72 5.04 11.08
CA MET A 76 -2.22 3.66 11.12
C MET A 76 -1.58 2.68 10.14
N ASN A 77 -1.43 1.43 10.55
CA ASN A 77 -1.20 0.32 9.62
C ASN A 77 -2.44 0.06 8.77
N PHE A 78 -2.27 -0.24 7.47
CA PHE A 78 -3.36 -0.62 6.55
C PHE A 78 -3.96 -2.00 6.90
N THR A 79 -4.64 -2.07 8.03
CA THR A 79 -5.28 -3.25 8.62
C THR A 79 -6.69 -2.90 9.03
N TRP A 80 -7.56 -3.90 9.17
CA TRP A 80 -8.93 -3.67 9.64
C TRP A 80 -8.96 -2.93 10.98
N ASN A 81 -8.09 -3.32 11.93
CA ASN A 81 -8.04 -2.68 13.24
C ASN A 81 -7.51 -1.24 13.16
N GLY A 82 -6.46 -0.99 12.36
CA GLY A 82 -5.91 0.35 12.16
C GLY A 82 -6.90 1.34 11.53
N VAL A 83 -7.74 0.86 10.60
CA VAL A 83 -8.74 1.71 9.94
C VAL A 83 -10.02 1.90 10.77
N GLN A 84 -10.46 0.89 11.53
CA GLN A 84 -11.83 0.86 12.08
C GLN A 84 -11.91 1.00 13.61
N LYS A 85 -10.82 0.75 14.35
CA LYS A 85 -10.87 0.68 15.82
C LYS A 85 -10.03 1.73 16.51
N ASN A 86 -9.00 2.24 15.84
CA ASN A 86 -8.08 3.19 16.45
C ASN A 86 -8.49 4.63 16.10
N GLU A 87 -8.27 5.57 17.03
CA GLU A 87 -8.36 7.02 16.77
C GLU A 87 -7.14 7.49 15.95
N GLU A 88 -6.92 6.88 14.79
CA GLU A 88 -5.80 7.19 13.91
C GLU A 88 -6.24 8.10 12.76
N SER A 89 -5.34 8.99 12.32
CA SER A 89 -5.59 9.91 11.22
C SER A 89 -5.11 9.33 9.89
N ILE A 90 -5.87 9.63 8.83
CA ILE A 90 -5.48 9.38 7.44
C ILE A 90 -5.56 10.70 6.70
N ASP A 91 -4.44 11.12 6.14
CA ASP A 91 -4.36 12.25 5.23
C ASP A 91 -4.39 11.73 3.80
N PHE A 92 -5.39 12.18 3.05
CA PHE A 92 -5.51 11.92 1.62
C PHE A 92 -5.38 13.21 0.84
N THR A 93 -4.37 13.27 -0.02
CA THR A 93 -4.05 14.45 -0.83
C THR A 93 -4.11 14.09 -2.30
N PHE A 94 -4.95 14.79 -3.07
CA PHE A 94 -5.01 14.70 -4.53
C PHE A 94 -4.20 15.85 -5.14
N ASN A 95 -2.89 15.65 -5.29
CA ASN A 95 -1.97 16.63 -5.83
C ASN A 95 -0.83 15.93 -6.58
N LYS A 96 -0.76 16.14 -7.89
CA LYS A 96 0.23 15.52 -8.77
C LYS A 96 1.67 15.89 -8.43
N ALA A 97 1.94 17.12 -7.99
CA ALA A 97 3.29 17.54 -7.62
C ALA A 97 3.74 16.82 -6.34
N ALA A 98 2.87 16.77 -5.33
CA ALA A 98 3.12 16.02 -4.10
C ALA A 98 3.34 14.53 -4.39
N ALA A 99 2.46 13.89 -5.17
CA ALA A 99 2.60 12.48 -5.53
C ALA A 99 3.89 12.20 -6.31
N SER A 100 4.30 13.10 -7.20
CA SER A 100 5.55 12.96 -7.96
C SER A 100 6.79 13.07 -7.06
N PHE A 101 6.79 14.00 -6.12
CA PHE A 101 7.87 14.15 -5.14
C PHE A 101 7.99 12.90 -4.26
N GLU A 102 6.88 12.40 -3.73
CA GLU A 102 6.86 11.19 -2.90
C GLU A 102 7.30 9.95 -3.67
N ARG A 103 6.92 9.82 -4.95
CA ARG A 103 7.45 8.74 -5.79
C ARG A 103 8.96 8.85 -5.93
N LEU A 104 9.51 10.04 -6.17
CA LEU A 104 10.96 10.22 -6.30
C LEU A 104 11.70 9.78 -5.02
N GLU A 105 11.24 10.23 -3.85
CA GLU A 105 11.78 9.81 -2.55
C GLU A 105 11.77 8.28 -2.38
N LEU A 106 10.63 7.64 -2.69
CA LEU A 106 10.51 6.19 -2.62
C LEU A 106 11.40 5.47 -3.65
N ARG A 107 11.59 6.02 -4.85
CA ARG A 107 12.49 5.45 -5.86
C ARG A 107 13.93 5.45 -5.36
N THR A 108 14.41 6.58 -4.85
CA THR A 108 15.76 6.72 -4.28
C THR A 108 15.97 5.72 -3.14
N ARG A 109 14.97 5.59 -2.25
CA ARG A 109 15.08 4.74 -1.06
C ARG A 109 15.01 3.24 -1.32
N TRP A 110 14.29 2.80 -2.36
CA TRP A 110 13.98 1.38 -2.56
C TRP A 110 14.33 0.83 -3.94
N ILE A 111 14.19 1.62 -5.00
CA ILE A 111 14.33 1.14 -6.38
C ILE A 111 15.76 1.31 -6.87
N GLU A 112 16.40 2.43 -6.58
CA GLU A 112 17.77 2.73 -7.06
C GLU A 112 18.85 2.10 -6.16
N THR A 113 18.47 1.64 -4.98
CA THR A 113 19.35 1.04 -3.97
C THR A 113 19.32 -0.49 -3.98
N GLY A 114 18.50 -1.12 -4.82
CA GLY A 114 18.38 -2.58 -4.98
C GLY A 114 18.79 -3.03 -6.38
#